data_AF-A0A7W1VZM7-F1
#
_entry.id   AF-A0A7W1VZM7-F1
#
_cell.length_a   1.000
_cell.length_b   1.000
_cell.length_c   1.000
_cell.angle_alpha   90.00
_cell.angle_beta   90.00
_cell.angle_gamma   90.00
#
_symmetry.space_group_name_H-M   'P 1'
#
loop_
_entity.id
_entity.type
_entity.pdbx_description
1 polymer ?
#
loop_
_entity_poly.entity_id
_entity_poly.type
_entity_poly.pdbx_seq_one_letter_code
_entity_poly.pdbx_strand_id
1 'polypeptide(L)'
;QEYTVSDVKKSGGVTTAHLNSEMTDDKGKSIAKSNAVVQCDGGVMKIDMKMNMPPNPNGSPSPMAETDVKMDNVFIEYPANISVGDKLKDASMNMDMNNNSGMKQSVNMDVTDRKVEAKEKVTTTAGSWDCYRISFKSRMKIKTMGIGVPVNIDGTEWFAPGFGIVKSESKHGRTEITSVK
;
A
#
# COMPACT_ATOMS: atom_id res chain seq x y z
N GLN A 1 -12.35 -2.75 -2.26
CA GLN A 1 -11.60 -1.48 -2.16
C GLN A 1 -11.78 -0.69 -3.44
N GLU A 2 -12.00 0.60 -3.33
CA GLU A 2 -12.19 1.53 -4.45
C GLU A 2 -11.01 2.50 -4.54
N TYR A 3 -10.56 2.78 -5.77
CA TYR A 3 -9.54 3.78 -6.07
C TYR A 3 -10.09 4.82 -7.03
N THR A 4 -9.74 6.09 -6.78
CA THR A 4 -10.03 7.22 -7.67
C THR A 4 -8.77 8.02 -7.93
N VAL A 5 -8.46 8.27 -9.20
CA VAL A 5 -7.33 9.13 -9.60
C VAL A 5 -7.75 10.59 -9.49
N SER A 6 -7.10 11.36 -8.63
CA SER A 6 -7.44 12.78 -8.40
C SER A 6 -6.62 13.75 -9.24
N ASP A 7 -5.36 13.41 -9.56
CA ASP A 7 -4.47 14.22 -10.37
C ASP A 7 -3.39 13.35 -11.04
N VAL A 8 -2.97 13.73 -12.26
CA VAL A 8 -1.87 13.07 -12.97
C VAL A 8 -0.95 14.14 -13.56
N LYS A 9 0.33 14.08 -13.18
CA LYS A 9 1.38 14.96 -13.68
C LYS A 9 2.47 14.17 -14.36
N LYS A 10 2.99 14.72 -15.46
CA LYS A 10 4.15 14.16 -16.17
C LYS A 10 5.27 15.20 -16.19
N SER A 11 6.43 14.86 -15.65
CA SER A 11 7.60 15.74 -15.63
C SER A 11 8.88 14.91 -15.65
N GLY A 12 9.85 15.29 -16.49
CA GLY A 12 11.15 14.63 -16.54
C GLY A 12 11.12 13.13 -16.86
N GLY A 13 10.11 12.66 -17.61
CA GLY A 13 9.93 11.23 -17.89
C GLY A 13 9.23 10.43 -16.79
N VAL A 14 8.95 11.07 -15.65
CA VAL A 14 8.20 10.49 -14.53
C VAL A 14 6.73 10.87 -14.64
N THR A 15 5.84 9.88 -14.55
CA THR A 15 4.41 10.10 -14.36
C THR A 15 4.09 9.93 -12.87
N THR A 16 3.52 10.96 -12.25
CA THR A 16 3.07 10.94 -10.85
C THR A 16 1.55 11.04 -10.84
N ALA A 17 0.89 10.09 -10.19
CA ALA A 17 -0.55 10.08 -9.97
C ALA A 17 -0.86 10.23 -8.48
N HIS A 18 -1.83 11.08 -8.15
CA HIS A 18 -2.42 11.16 -6.82
C HIS A 18 -3.70 10.31 -6.80
N LEU A 19 -3.80 9.46 -5.78
CA LEU A 19 -4.89 8.51 -5.62
C LEU A 19 -5.62 8.76 -4.31
N ASN A 20 -6.94 8.69 -4.36
CA ASN A 20 -7.78 8.53 -3.20
C ASN A 20 -8.24 7.06 -3.14
N SER A 21 -8.22 6.47 -1.95
CA SER A 21 -8.64 5.09 -1.70
C SER A 21 -9.74 5.06 -0.66
N GLU A 22 -10.76 4.23 -0.89
CA GLU A 22 -11.81 3.90 0.09
C GLU A 22 -11.92 2.40 0.26
N MET A 23 -11.75 1.93 1.50
CA MET A 23 -11.94 0.54 1.89
C MET A 23 -13.29 0.41 2.58
N THR A 24 -14.09 -0.56 2.11
CA THR A 24 -15.40 -0.90 2.67
C THR A 24 -15.37 -2.31 3.23
N ASP A 25 -16.16 -2.56 4.27
CA ASP A 25 -16.45 -3.93 4.71
C ASP A 25 -17.45 -4.63 3.75
N ASP A 26 -17.73 -5.90 4.02
CA ASP A 26 -18.66 -6.73 3.22
C ASP A 26 -20.11 -6.20 3.25
N LYS A 27 -20.44 -5.28 4.15
CA LYS A 27 -21.75 -4.62 4.24
C LYS A 27 -21.77 -3.29 3.49
N GLY A 28 -20.68 -2.93 2.81
CA GLY A 28 -20.52 -1.67 2.09
C GLY A 28 -20.25 -0.46 3.00
N LYS A 29 -19.97 -0.67 4.29
CA LYS A 29 -19.63 0.42 5.21
C LYS A 29 -18.17 0.83 5.00
N SER A 30 -17.92 2.12 4.75
CA SER A 30 -16.56 2.67 4.73
C SER A 30 -15.87 2.43 6.08
N ILE A 31 -14.71 1.78 6.03
CA ILE A 31 -13.88 1.47 7.20
C ILE A 31 -12.51 2.17 7.17
N ALA A 32 -12.05 2.62 6.00
CA ALA A 32 -10.84 3.45 5.88
C ALA A 32 -10.83 4.29 4.61
N LYS A 33 -10.23 5.48 4.69
CA LYS A 33 -9.91 6.33 3.55
C LYS A 33 -8.44 6.75 3.62
N SER A 34 -7.79 6.87 2.46
CA SER A 34 -6.40 7.27 2.37
C SER A 34 -6.11 8.03 1.07
N ASN A 35 -5.11 8.90 1.12
CA ASN A 35 -4.53 9.53 -0.06
C ASN A 35 -3.12 8.97 -0.26
N ALA A 36 -2.74 8.72 -1.50
CA ALA A 36 -1.43 8.16 -1.82
C ALA A 36 -0.89 8.70 -3.15
N VAL A 37 0.42 8.53 -3.31
CA VAL A 37 1.12 8.86 -4.55
C VAL A 37 1.61 7.58 -5.20
N VAL A 38 1.40 7.47 -6.51
CA VAL A 38 2.04 6.45 -7.35
C VAL A 38 2.91 7.15 -8.37
N GLN A 39 4.15 6.69 -8.53
CA GLN A 39 5.04 7.17 -9.57
C GLN A 39 5.38 6.04 -10.54
N CYS A 40 5.49 6.38 -11.82
CA CYS A 40 6.04 5.51 -12.85
C CYS A 40 7.25 6.21 -13.44
N ASP A 41 8.41 5.57 -13.31
CA ASP A 41 9.71 6.12 -13.71
C ASP A 41 10.50 5.01 -14.42
N GLY A 42 10.74 5.16 -15.72
CA GLY A 42 11.43 4.14 -16.52
C GLY A 42 10.72 2.77 -16.51
N GLY A 43 9.40 2.74 -16.35
CA GLY A 43 8.60 1.51 -16.23
C GLY A 43 8.62 0.88 -14.82
N VAL A 44 9.40 1.41 -13.88
CA VAL A 44 9.34 1.02 -12.47
C VAL A 44 8.15 1.74 -11.83
N MET A 45 7.19 0.96 -11.36
CA MET A 45 6.06 1.49 -10.59
C MET A 45 6.48 1.60 -9.12
N LYS A 46 6.29 2.79 -8.55
CA LYS A 46 6.64 3.15 -7.17
C LYS A 46 5.34 3.49 -6.45
N ILE A 47 4.96 2.70 -5.46
CA ILE A 47 3.70 2.88 -4.71
C ILE A 47 4.03 3.42 -3.32
N ASP A 48 3.35 4.48 -2.87
CA ASP A 48 3.54 5.02 -1.53
C ASP A 48 3.19 3.95 -0.47
N MET A 49 4.17 3.60 0.37
CA MET A 49 4.02 2.55 1.38
C MET A 49 2.98 2.89 2.46
N LYS A 50 2.49 4.14 2.53
CA LYS A 50 1.33 4.50 3.38
C LYS A 50 0.09 3.69 3.02
N MET A 51 -0.02 3.22 1.77
CA MET A 51 -1.10 2.34 1.33
C MET A 51 -1.05 0.95 1.97
N ASN A 52 0.10 0.52 2.48
CA ASN A 52 0.28 -0.78 3.14
C ASN A 52 -0.03 -0.73 4.64
N MET A 53 -0.39 0.45 5.18
CA MET A 53 -0.71 0.56 6.59
C MET A 53 -2.09 -0.02 6.90
N PRO A 54 -2.22 -0.82 7.97
CA PRO A 54 -3.49 -1.38 8.34
C PRO A 54 -4.48 -0.26 8.72
N PRO A 55 -5.78 -0.45 8.42
CA PRO A 55 -6.82 0.47 8.87
C PRO A 55 -6.84 0.53 10.40
N ASN A 56 -7.19 1.69 10.95
CA ASN A 56 -7.31 1.85 12.39
C ASN A 56 -8.42 0.92 12.93
N PRO A 57 -8.15 0.08 13.95
CA PRO A 57 -9.14 -0.86 14.49
C PRO A 57 -10.44 -0.20 14.98
N ASN A 58 -10.42 1.11 15.28
CA ASN A 58 -11.61 1.84 15.73
C ASN A 58 -12.40 2.51 14.59
N GLY A 59 -12.00 2.32 13.32
CA GLY A 59 -12.65 2.95 12.17
C GLY A 59 -12.51 4.48 12.12
N SER A 60 -11.78 5.09 13.06
CA SER A 60 -11.36 6.48 12.96
C SER A 60 -10.36 6.64 11.82
N PRO A 61 -10.35 7.79 11.13
CA PRO A 61 -9.26 8.12 10.22
C PRO A 61 -7.93 7.85 10.93
N SER A 62 -6.97 7.21 10.24
CA SER A 62 -5.64 7.14 10.82
C SER A 62 -5.20 8.59 11.09
N PRO A 63 -4.48 8.89 12.18
CA PRO A 63 -3.97 10.23 12.41
C PRO A 63 -3.22 10.80 11.19
N MET A 64 -2.70 9.91 10.33
CA MET A 64 -2.06 10.18 9.04
C MET A 64 -2.97 10.69 7.93
N ALA A 65 -4.26 10.37 7.95
CA ALA A 65 -5.23 10.91 6.98
C ALA A 65 -5.42 12.42 7.15
N GLU A 66 -5.13 12.95 8.34
CA GLU A 66 -5.29 14.38 8.68
C GLU A 66 -3.96 15.12 8.79
N THR A 67 -2.82 14.43 8.70
CA THR A 67 -1.51 15.09 8.78
C THR A 67 -0.94 15.30 7.38
N ASP A 68 -0.80 16.57 7.00
CA ASP A 68 0.11 17.06 5.92
C ASP A 68 1.58 16.81 6.31
N VAL A 69 1.91 15.59 6.72
CA VAL A 69 3.28 15.20 6.98
C VAL A 69 3.96 15.16 5.61
N LYS A 70 4.72 16.24 5.35
CA LYS A 70 5.78 16.34 4.33
C LYS A 70 6.87 15.31 4.61
N MET A 71 6.51 14.05 4.66
CA MET A 71 7.48 12.99 4.53
C MET A 71 7.84 12.89 3.07
N ASP A 72 9.13 12.80 2.80
CA ASP A 72 9.62 12.26 1.54
C ASP A 72 8.85 10.96 1.29
N ASN A 73 8.12 10.90 0.17
CA ASN A 73 7.32 9.74 -0.15
C ASN A 73 8.24 8.51 -0.14
N VAL A 74 7.96 7.56 0.75
CA VAL A 74 8.71 6.30 0.81
C VAL A 74 7.96 5.31 -0.05
N PHE A 75 8.60 4.89 -1.12
CA PHE A 75 7.99 4.02 -2.13
C PHE A 75 8.46 2.58 -2.01
N ILE A 76 7.54 1.66 -2.28
CA ILE A 76 7.86 0.29 -2.62
C ILE A 76 7.91 0.14 -4.15
N GLU A 77 8.98 -0.45 -4.67
CA GLU A 77 9.22 -0.57 -6.12
C GLU A 77 8.69 -1.89 -6.69
N TYR A 78 8.11 -1.79 -7.88
CA TYR A 78 7.72 -2.90 -8.75
C TYR A 78 8.40 -2.70 -10.10
N PRO A 79 9.45 -3.49 -10.41
CA PRO A 79 10.18 -3.38 -11.66
C PRO A 79 9.29 -3.63 -12.90
N ALA A 80 9.67 -3.04 -14.04
CA ALA A 80 8.96 -3.26 -15.30
C ALA A 80 9.01 -4.72 -15.78
N ASN A 81 10.17 -5.36 -15.57
CA ASN A 81 10.46 -6.71 -16.04
C ASN A 81 10.47 -7.66 -14.83
N ILE A 82 9.30 -8.15 -14.45
CA ILE A 82 9.14 -9.15 -13.38
C ILE A 82 8.99 -10.54 -13.99
N SER A 83 9.71 -11.51 -13.43
CA SER A 83 9.64 -12.93 -13.77
C SER A 83 9.37 -13.78 -12.52
N VAL A 84 8.76 -14.95 -12.72
CA VAL A 84 8.58 -15.93 -11.65
C VAL A 84 9.95 -16.38 -11.13
N GLY A 85 10.11 -16.40 -9.82
CA GLY A 85 11.37 -16.70 -9.13
C GLY A 85 12.16 -15.47 -8.71
N ASP A 86 11.82 -14.27 -9.23
CA ASP A 86 12.53 -13.04 -8.87
C ASP A 86 12.36 -12.69 -7.39
N LYS A 87 13.43 -12.14 -6.81
CA LYS A 87 13.39 -11.44 -5.52
C LYS A 87 13.30 -9.96 -5.79
N LEU A 88 12.26 -9.31 -5.27
CA LEU A 88 12.08 -7.87 -5.39
C LEU A 88 12.80 -7.15 -4.26
N LYS A 89 13.16 -5.88 -4.48
CA LYS A 89 13.82 -5.07 -3.46
C LYS A 89 12.95 -4.92 -2.22
N ASP A 90 13.60 -5.04 -1.07
CA ASP A 90 13.02 -4.67 0.22
C ASP A 90 12.74 -3.17 0.27
N ALA A 91 11.78 -2.78 1.10
CA ALA A 91 11.41 -1.39 1.30
C ALA A 91 11.18 -1.14 2.79
N SER A 92 11.55 0.05 3.25
CA SER A 92 11.50 0.40 4.67
C SER A 92 11.07 1.85 4.85
N MET A 93 10.12 2.09 5.75
CA MET A 93 9.54 3.37 6.10
C MET A 93 9.74 3.65 7.59
N ASN A 94 10.21 4.85 7.91
CA ASN A 94 10.27 5.37 9.27
C ASN A 94 9.52 6.69 9.30
N MET A 95 8.48 6.77 10.12
CA MET A 95 7.60 7.92 10.25
C MET A 95 7.55 8.34 11.72
N ASP A 96 7.81 9.61 11.99
CA ASP A 96 7.55 10.23 13.29
C ASP A 96 6.43 11.24 13.12
N MET A 97 5.46 11.20 14.03
CA MET A 97 4.27 12.03 14.01
C MET A 97 4.07 12.70 15.35
N ASN A 98 3.63 13.95 15.31
CA ASN A 98 3.13 14.65 16.47
C ASN A 98 1.76 15.21 16.10
N ASN A 99 0.70 14.72 16.74
CA ASN A 99 -0.62 15.26 16.47
C ASN A 99 -0.84 16.58 17.24
N ASN A 100 -1.89 17.31 16.88
CA ASN A 100 -2.22 18.60 17.51
C ASN A 100 -2.52 18.50 19.02
N SER A 101 -2.73 17.28 19.55
CA SER A 101 -2.88 17.01 20.99
C SER A 101 -1.55 16.78 21.73
N GLY A 102 -0.41 16.91 21.05
CA GLY A 102 0.92 16.68 21.62
C GLY A 102 1.29 15.20 21.78
N MET A 103 0.50 14.29 21.21
CA MET A 103 0.77 12.86 21.24
C MET A 103 1.82 12.52 20.19
N LYS A 104 2.97 12.04 20.65
CA LYS A 104 4.04 11.55 19.79
C LYS A 104 3.77 10.09 19.41
N GLN A 105 3.74 9.85 18.11
CA GLN A 105 3.66 8.51 17.53
C GLN A 105 4.83 8.29 16.59
N SER A 106 5.29 7.05 16.48
CA SER A 106 6.21 6.68 15.41
C SER A 106 5.90 5.31 14.84
N VAL A 107 6.14 5.16 13.55
CA VAL A 107 5.88 3.95 12.79
C VAL A 107 7.16 3.58 12.07
N ASN A 108 7.68 2.41 12.39
CA ASN A 108 8.74 1.76 11.62
C ASN A 108 8.09 0.60 10.87
N MET A 109 8.28 0.50 9.56
CA MET A 109 7.77 -0.59 8.75
C MET A 109 8.86 -1.07 7.81
N ASP A 110 9.11 -2.38 7.80
CA ASP A 110 9.96 -3.06 6.84
C ASP A 110 9.11 -4.04 6.05
N VAL A 111 9.24 -4.03 4.72
CA VAL A 111 8.67 -5.01 3.81
C VAL A 111 9.82 -5.75 3.14
N THR A 112 9.99 -7.02 3.49
CA THR A 112 11.14 -7.83 3.12
C THR A 112 10.72 -9.17 2.52
N ASP A 113 11.71 -9.94 2.06
CA ASP A 113 11.53 -11.29 1.52
C ASP A 113 10.50 -11.33 0.38
N ARG A 114 10.44 -10.25 -0.43
CA ARG A 114 9.51 -10.13 -1.54
C ARG A 114 9.91 -11.09 -2.65
N LYS A 115 9.08 -12.09 -2.94
CA LYS A 115 9.36 -13.13 -3.94
C LYS A 115 8.19 -13.32 -4.89
N VAL A 116 8.50 -13.37 -6.17
CA VAL A 116 7.52 -13.59 -7.24
C VAL A 116 7.30 -15.09 -7.37
N GLU A 117 6.18 -15.57 -6.84
CA GLU A 117 5.88 -16.99 -6.70
C GLU A 117 5.23 -17.58 -7.95
N ALA A 118 4.39 -16.81 -8.64
CA ALA A 118 3.66 -17.29 -9.81
C ALA A 118 3.18 -16.12 -10.69
N LYS A 119 2.72 -16.44 -11.90
CA LYS A 119 1.93 -15.56 -12.75
C LYS A 119 0.59 -16.23 -13.03
N GLU A 120 -0.51 -15.55 -12.71
CA GLU A 120 -1.85 -16.12 -12.81
C GLU A 120 -2.91 -15.04 -13.06
N LYS A 121 -4.02 -15.45 -13.68
CA LYS A 121 -5.16 -14.57 -13.93
C LYS A 121 -5.99 -14.41 -12.66
N VAL A 122 -6.24 -13.17 -12.24
CA VAL A 122 -7.09 -12.83 -11.09
C VAL A 122 -8.34 -12.09 -11.58
N THR A 123 -9.50 -12.53 -11.11
CA THR A 123 -10.79 -11.91 -11.41
C THR A 123 -11.41 -11.37 -10.12
N THR A 124 -11.88 -10.13 -10.16
CA THR A 124 -12.66 -9.49 -9.10
C THR A 124 -13.94 -8.88 -9.69
N THR A 125 -14.78 -8.24 -8.88
CA THR A 125 -15.97 -7.52 -9.40
C THR A 125 -15.62 -6.36 -10.33
N ALA A 126 -14.39 -5.84 -10.26
CA ALA A 126 -13.93 -4.74 -11.10
C ALA A 126 -13.37 -5.18 -12.46
N GLY A 127 -13.12 -6.48 -12.68
CA GLY A 127 -12.51 -6.97 -13.92
C GLY A 127 -11.61 -8.19 -13.75
N SER A 128 -10.72 -8.41 -14.72
CA SER A 128 -9.73 -9.48 -14.69
C SER A 128 -8.36 -8.99 -15.17
N TRP A 129 -7.30 -9.48 -14.53
CA TRP A 129 -5.92 -9.08 -14.81
C TRP A 129 -4.98 -10.28 -14.79
N ASP A 130 -3.92 -10.22 -15.59
CA ASP A 130 -2.77 -11.12 -15.46
C ASP A 130 -1.85 -10.56 -14.38
N CYS A 131 -1.79 -11.24 -13.24
CA CYS A 131 -1.07 -10.80 -12.06
C CYS A 131 0.16 -11.66 -11.78
N TYR A 132 1.18 -11.03 -11.22
CA TYR A 132 2.25 -11.72 -10.51
C TYR A 132 1.83 -11.89 -9.04
N ARG A 133 1.83 -13.13 -8.56
CA ARG A 133 1.62 -13.45 -7.14
C ARG A 133 2.95 -13.26 -6.42
N ILE A 134 3.00 -12.31 -5.49
CA ILE A 134 4.20 -11.93 -4.75
C ILE A 134 3.97 -12.21 -3.27
N SER A 135 4.79 -13.06 -2.66
CA SER A 135 4.81 -13.22 -1.20
C SER A 135 5.75 -12.20 -0.58
N PHE A 136 5.44 -11.74 0.64
CA PHE A 136 6.29 -10.80 1.38
C PHE A 136 6.13 -10.98 2.90
N LYS A 137 7.08 -10.43 3.65
CA LYS A 137 6.98 -10.23 5.10
C LYS A 137 6.95 -8.74 5.39
N SER A 138 5.94 -8.29 6.09
CA SER A 138 5.87 -6.94 6.66
C SER A 138 6.08 -7.01 8.17
N ARG A 139 7.02 -6.22 8.67
CA ARG A 139 7.33 -6.06 10.09
C ARG A 139 7.15 -4.60 10.43
N MET A 140 6.14 -4.32 11.24
CA MET A 140 5.80 -2.97 11.63
C MET A 140 5.89 -2.82 13.15
N LYS A 141 6.37 -1.68 13.61
CA LYS A 141 6.39 -1.28 15.01
C LYS A 141 5.76 0.08 15.13
N ILE A 142 4.60 0.13 15.77
CA ILE A 142 3.91 1.38 16.09
C ILE A 142 4.25 1.73 17.53
N LYS A 143 4.83 2.90 17.76
CA LYS A 143 5.07 3.46 19.09
C LYS A 143 4.11 4.60 19.33
N THR A 144 3.46 4.61 20.48
CA THR A 144 2.62 5.73 20.94
C THR A 144 3.04 6.06 22.36
N MET A 145 3.44 7.31 22.59
CA MET A 145 3.90 7.78 23.91
C MET A 145 4.98 6.88 24.55
N GLY A 146 5.87 6.31 23.72
CA GLY A 146 6.96 5.42 24.16
C GLY A 146 6.60 3.93 24.30
N ILE A 147 5.31 3.57 24.26
CA ILE A 147 4.86 2.16 24.27
C ILE A 147 4.82 1.64 22.83
N GLY A 148 5.52 0.54 22.56
CA GLY A 148 5.62 -0.05 21.21
C GLY A 148 4.84 -1.34 21.05
N VAL A 149 4.01 -1.42 20.01
CA VAL A 149 3.27 -2.62 19.61
C VAL A 149 3.84 -3.14 18.29
N PRO A 150 4.36 -4.38 18.25
CA PRO A 150 4.77 -5.01 16.99
C PRO A 150 3.54 -5.54 16.25
N VAL A 151 3.53 -5.34 14.93
CA VAL A 151 2.54 -5.86 14.00
C VAL A 151 3.30 -6.57 12.88
N ASN A 152 3.20 -7.90 12.85
CA ASN A 152 3.91 -8.73 11.89
C ASN A 152 2.91 -9.40 10.95
N ILE A 153 3.03 -9.13 9.66
CA ILE A 153 2.16 -9.65 8.62
C ILE A 153 3.03 -10.44 7.66
N ASP A 154 2.70 -11.71 7.46
CA ASP A 154 3.19 -12.46 6.31
C ASP A 154 2.04 -12.47 5.30
N GLY A 155 2.30 -11.97 4.10
CA GLY A 155 1.27 -11.62 3.14
C GLY A 155 1.59 -12.08 1.73
N THR A 156 0.56 -12.06 0.90
CA THR A 156 0.65 -12.29 -0.54
C THR A 156 -0.15 -11.21 -1.25
N GLU A 157 0.43 -10.62 -2.28
CA GLU A 157 -0.22 -9.63 -3.15
C GLU A 157 -0.24 -10.11 -4.60
N TRP A 158 -1.25 -9.68 -5.34
CA TRP A 158 -1.38 -9.94 -6.77
C TRP A 158 -1.21 -8.63 -7.50
N PHE A 159 -0.02 -8.45 -8.08
CA PHE A 159 0.36 -7.24 -8.79
C PHE A 159 0.17 -7.40 -10.29
N ALA A 160 -0.65 -6.55 -10.90
CA ALA A 160 -0.84 -6.44 -12.33
C ALA A 160 0.04 -5.31 -12.89
N PRO A 161 1.01 -5.59 -13.79
CA PRO A 161 1.84 -4.56 -14.40
C PRO A 161 1.00 -3.48 -15.09
N GLY A 162 1.35 -2.20 -14.86
CA GLY A 162 0.62 -1.06 -15.42
C GLY A 162 -0.70 -0.72 -14.72
N PHE A 163 -1.18 -1.57 -13.82
CA PHE A 163 -2.40 -1.33 -13.03
C PHE A 163 -2.10 -1.16 -11.54
N GLY A 164 -1.34 -2.08 -10.93
CA GLY A 164 -1.03 -2.07 -9.49
C GLY A 164 -1.49 -3.33 -8.78
N ILE A 165 -1.73 -3.24 -7.47
CA ILE A 165 -2.18 -4.37 -6.65
C ILE A 165 -3.69 -4.58 -6.85
N VAL A 166 -4.07 -5.76 -7.33
CA VAL A 166 -5.46 -6.16 -7.58
C VAL A 166 -6.09 -6.78 -6.33
N LYS A 167 -5.28 -7.52 -5.57
CA LYS A 167 -5.72 -8.32 -4.43
C LYS A 167 -4.57 -8.48 -3.45
N SER A 168 -4.87 -8.59 -2.16
CA SER A 168 -3.92 -9.03 -1.14
C SER A 168 -4.56 -10.01 -0.15
N GLU A 169 -3.76 -10.90 0.42
CA GLU A 169 -4.17 -11.87 1.43
C GLU A 169 -3.11 -11.99 2.53
N SER A 170 -3.58 -12.20 3.76
CA SER A 170 -2.76 -12.59 4.90
C SER A 170 -3.62 -13.40 5.88
N LYS A 171 -3.02 -13.90 6.95
CA LYS A 171 -3.77 -14.52 8.06
C LYS A 171 -4.78 -13.58 8.73
N HIS A 172 -4.67 -12.27 8.51
CA HIS A 172 -5.53 -11.25 9.10
C HIS A 172 -6.68 -10.81 8.20
N GLY A 173 -6.74 -11.31 6.96
CA GLY A 173 -7.81 -10.99 6.03
C GLY A 173 -7.35 -10.89 4.58
N ARG A 174 -8.31 -10.59 3.72
CA ARG A 174 -8.16 -10.41 2.28
C ARG A 174 -8.70 -9.05 1.88
N THR A 175 -8.05 -8.40 0.92
CA THR A 175 -8.59 -7.25 0.20
C THR A 175 -8.57 -7.51 -1.29
N GLU A 176 -9.55 -6.97 -2.00
CA GLU A 176 -9.57 -6.95 -3.45
C GLU A 176 -10.20 -5.66 -3.98
N ILE A 177 -9.82 -5.29 -5.19
CA ILE A 177 -10.42 -4.16 -5.88
C ILE A 177 -11.85 -4.50 -6.30
N THR A 178 -12.77 -3.60 -5.97
CA THR A 178 -14.20 -3.79 -6.23
C THR A 178 -14.74 -2.82 -7.27
N SER A 179 -14.05 -1.68 -7.46
CA SER A 179 -14.34 -0.67 -8.47
C SER A 179 -13.08 0.15 -8.78
N VAL A 180 -12.98 0.67 -10.00
CA VAL A 180 -11.99 1.67 -10.44
C VAL A 180 -12.76 2.83 -11.06
N LYS A 181 -12.54 4.06 -10.60
CA LYS A 181 -13.25 5.25 -11.08
C LYS A 181 -12.30 6.36 -11.48
#